data_AF-A0A6V8CFJ7-F1
#
_entry.id   AF-A0A6V8CFJ7-F1
#
_cell.length_a   1.000
_cell.length_b   1.000
_cell.length_c   1.000
_cell.angle_alpha   90.00
_cell.angle_beta   90.00
_cell.angle_gamma   90.00
#
_symmetry.space_group_name_H-M   'P 1'
#
loop_
_entity.id
_entity.type
_entity.pdbx_description
1 polymer ?
#
loop_
_entity_poly.entity_id
_entity_poly.type
_entity_poly.pdbx_seq_one_letter_code
_entity_poly.pdbx_strand_id
1 'polypeptide(L)'
;MQAKFEQKLNEFLDEKINTDGEVARVSSEVILAGGKRIRPILLLKSYEMAGGKNLDEVLPLAIAFELIHTATLVHDDIYDNAKTRRGVPTLHEKFGLAKAMIAGDWMFVQGFGLGGKFDEKVV
;
A
#
# COMPACT_ATOMS: atom_id res chain seq x y z
N MET A 1 14.04 5.70 8.85
CA MET A 1 12.95 4.71 8.72
C MET A 1 11.91 5.14 7.70
N GLN A 2 11.18 6.25 7.92
CA GLN A 2 10.15 6.69 6.96
C GLN A 2 10.69 6.99 5.56
N ALA A 3 11.81 7.72 5.44
CA ALA A 3 12.44 7.95 4.13
C ALA A 3 12.82 6.63 3.41
N LYS A 4 13.32 5.63 4.16
CA LYS A 4 13.68 4.31 3.62
C LYS A 4 12.43 3.54 3.15
N PHE A 5 11.34 3.63 3.91
CA PHE A 5 10.06 3.06 3.51
C PHE A 5 9.51 3.71 2.25
N GLU A 6 9.48 5.04 2.17
CA GLU A 6 9.00 5.77 0.99
C GLU A 6 9.83 5.43 -0.26
N GLN A 7 11.16 5.34 -0.12
CA GLN A 7 12.03 4.90 -1.21
C GLN A 7 11.63 3.50 -1.70
N LYS A 8 11.52 2.52 -0.79
CA LYS A 8 11.18 1.15 -1.17
C LYS A 8 9.75 1.00 -1.71
N LEU A 9 8.82 1.80 -1.21
CA LEU A 9 7.46 1.86 -1.74
C LEU A 9 7.47 2.37 -3.18
N ASN A 10 8.18 3.46 -3.47
CA ASN A 10 8.28 3.99 -4.83
C ASN A 10 8.94 2.98 -5.78
N GLU A 11 10.04 2.34 -5.38
CA GLU A 11 10.69 1.27 -6.17
C GLU A 11 9.71 0.13 -6.49
N PHE A 12 8.92 -0.32 -5.50
CA PHE A 12 7.91 -1.35 -5.68
C PHE A 12 6.80 -0.91 -6.66
N LEU A 13 6.30 0.32 -6.52
CA LEU A 13 5.25 0.84 -7.40
C LEU A 13 5.75 1.02 -8.83
N ASP A 14 6.97 1.52 -9.03
CA ASP A 14 7.58 1.67 -10.35
C ASP A 14 7.76 0.32 -11.04
N GLU A 15 8.23 -0.70 -10.31
CA GLU A 15 8.29 -2.07 -10.82
C GLU A 15 6.90 -2.55 -11.25
N LYS A 16 5.89 -2.39 -10.38
CA LYS A 16 4.53 -2.86 -10.65
C LYS A 16 3.83 -2.11 -11.77
N ILE A 17 4.09 -0.82 -11.94
CA ILE A 17 3.58 -0.05 -13.08
C ILE A 17 4.12 -0.65 -14.39
N ASN A 18 5.38 -1.06 -14.42
CA ASN A 18 5.99 -1.66 -15.59
C ASN A 18 5.51 -3.10 -15.86
N THR A 19 5.19 -3.87 -14.82
CA THR A 19 4.76 -5.27 -14.99
C THR A 19 3.25 -5.45 -15.14
N ASP A 20 2.46 -4.73 -14.34
CA ASP A 20 1.01 -4.93 -14.21
C ASP A 20 0.22 -3.86 -14.98
N GLY A 21 0.89 -2.82 -15.48
CA GLY A 21 0.31 -1.83 -16.39
C GLY A 21 -0.71 -0.91 -15.73
N GLU A 22 -1.89 -0.77 -16.36
CA GLU A 22 -2.88 0.26 -15.98
C GLU A 22 -3.38 0.09 -14.54
N VAL A 23 -3.61 -1.14 -14.08
CA VAL A 23 -4.14 -1.37 -12.73
C VAL A 23 -3.17 -0.88 -11.64
N ALA A 24 -1.88 -1.12 -11.82
CA ALA A 24 -0.85 -0.60 -10.91
C ALA A 24 -0.78 0.92 -10.99
N ARG A 25 -0.80 1.50 -12.20
CA ARG A 25 -0.78 2.97 -12.38
C ARG A 25 -1.95 3.66 -11.68
N VAL A 26 -3.17 3.14 -11.83
CA VAL A 26 -4.37 3.69 -11.16
C VAL A 26 -4.27 3.53 -9.64
N SER A 27 -3.85 2.36 -9.17
CA SER A 27 -3.69 2.09 -7.73
C SER A 27 -2.62 2.98 -7.09
N SER A 28 -1.52 3.24 -7.79
CA SER A 28 -0.44 4.10 -7.31
C SER A 28 -0.88 5.54 -7.04
N GLU A 29 -1.91 6.06 -7.70
CA GLU A 29 -2.33 7.46 -7.50
C GLU A 29 -2.77 7.74 -6.05
N VAL A 30 -3.56 6.84 -5.45
CA VAL A 30 -4.03 7.02 -4.07
C VAL A 30 -2.93 6.73 -3.03
N ILE A 31 -2.00 5.83 -3.36
CA ILE A 31 -0.84 5.52 -2.50
C ILE A 31 0.11 6.72 -2.46
N LEU A 32 0.42 7.29 -3.63
CA LEU A 32 1.32 8.42 -3.82
C LEU A 32 0.68 9.77 -3.45
N ALA A 33 -0.65 9.85 -3.34
CA ALA A 33 -1.35 11.01 -2.76
C ALA A 33 -1.00 11.28 -1.27
N GLY A 34 -0.09 10.50 -0.70
CA GLY A 34 0.46 10.70 0.64
C GLY A 34 -0.28 9.88 1.68
N GLY A 35 -0.19 10.29 2.93
CA GLY A 35 -0.69 9.53 4.08
C GLY A 35 0.29 9.61 5.24
N LYS A 36 -0.19 9.40 6.47
CA LYS A 36 0.65 9.52 7.66
C LYS A 36 1.62 8.36 7.86
N ARG A 37 1.50 7.28 7.06
CA ARG A 37 2.30 6.05 7.14
C ARG A 37 2.37 5.42 8.54
N ILE A 38 1.33 5.59 9.35
CA ILE A 38 1.36 5.12 10.75
C ILE A 38 1.54 3.59 10.82
N ARG A 39 0.82 2.84 9.98
CA ARG A 39 0.87 1.36 9.97
C ARG A 39 2.26 0.80 9.60
N PRO A 40 2.87 1.17 8.45
CA PRO A 40 4.19 0.66 8.12
C PRO A 40 5.26 1.11 9.12
N ILE A 41 5.20 2.35 9.63
CA ILE A 41 6.19 2.83 10.61
C ILE A 41 6.05 2.12 11.95
N LEU A 42 4.82 1.86 12.40
CA LEU A 42 4.59 1.09 13.62
C LEU A 42 5.14 -0.33 13.48
N LEU A 43 4.89 -1.00 12.34
CA LEU A 43 5.43 -2.33 12.06
C LEU A 43 6.95 -2.36 12.12
N LEU A 44 7.61 -1.45 11.40
CA LEU A 44 9.07 -1.37 11.38
C LEU A 44 9.65 -1.10 12.77
N LYS A 45 8.98 -0.26 13.58
CA LYS A 45 9.38 -0.01 14.97
C LYS A 45 9.19 -1.22 15.87
N SER A 46 8.07 -1.94 15.73
CA SER A 46 7.83 -3.18 16.46
C SER A 46 8.88 -4.24 16.14
N TYR A 47 9.32 -4.37 14.89
CA TYR A 47 10.41 -5.27 14.51
C TYR A 47 11.73 -4.90 15.21
N GLU A 48 12.13 -3.62 15.21
CA GLU A 48 13.34 -3.17 15.93
C GLU A 48 13.24 -3.46 17.43
N MET A 49 12.09 -3.16 18.05
CA MET A 49 11.85 -3.38 19.48
C MET A 49 11.86 -4.85 19.87
N ALA A 50 11.46 -5.74 18.96
CA ALA A 50 11.49 -7.18 19.17
C ALA A 50 12.91 -7.78 19.02
N GLY A 51 13.91 -7.00 18.61
CA GLY A 51 15.30 -7.43 18.43
C GLY A 51 15.74 -7.60 16.98
N GLY A 52 14.87 -7.29 16.02
CA GLY A 52 15.18 -7.29 14.59
C GLY A 52 16.26 -6.25 14.26
N LYS A 53 17.22 -6.65 13.41
CA LYS A 53 18.43 -5.84 13.13
C LYS A 53 18.46 -5.25 11.74
N ASN A 54 17.74 -5.85 10.79
CA ASN A 54 17.81 -5.47 9.39
C ASN A 54 16.42 -5.13 8.85
N LEU A 55 16.13 -3.83 8.75
CA LEU A 55 14.83 -3.38 8.25
C LEU A 55 14.52 -3.85 6.82
N ASP A 56 15.54 -4.16 6.00
CA ASP A 56 15.30 -4.63 4.62
C ASP A 56 14.55 -5.96 4.59
N GLU A 57 14.66 -6.78 5.64
CA GLU A 57 13.95 -8.06 5.76
C GLU A 57 12.43 -7.86 5.91
N VAL A 58 12.00 -6.79 6.59
CA VAL A 58 10.59 -6.53 6.90
C VAL A 58 9.96 -5.38 6.12
N LEU A 59 10.74 -4.68 5.29
CA LEU A 59 10.21 -3.65 4.39
C LEU A 59 9.11 -4.18 3.45
N PRO A 60 9.20 -5.38 2.86
CA PRO A 60 8.09 -5.96 2.09
C PRO A 60 6.81 -6.09 2.91
N LEU A 61 6.91 -6.47 4.18
CA LEU A 61 5.77 -6.57 5.09
C LEU A 61 5.21 -5.19 5.45
N ALA A 62 6.06 -4.18 5.65
CA ALA A 62 5.61 -2.80 5.85
C ALA A 62 4.82 -2.29 4.62
N ILE A 63 5.30 -2.56 3.40
CA ILE A 63 4.60 -2.22 2.15
C ILE A 63 3.26 -2.95 2.08
N ALA A 64 3.22 -4.25 2.43
CA ALA A 64 1.99 -5.03 2.48
C ALA A 64 0.90 -4.34 3.31
N PHE A 65 1.24 -3.87 4.52
CA PHE A 65 0.29 -3.19 5.40
C PHE A 65 -0.21 -1.85 4.85
N GLU A 66 0.64 -1.08 4.16
CA GLU A 66 0.21 0.17 3.52
C GLU A 66 -0.70 -0.09 2.30
N LEU A 67 -0.41 -1.15 1.52
CA LEU A 67 -1.26 -1.57 0.40
C LEU A 67 -2.63 -2.02 0.89
N ILE A 68 -2.68 -2.92 1.88
CA ILE A 68 -3.94 -3.41 2.47
C ILE A 68 -4.74 -2.24 3.05
N HIS A 69 -4.08 -1.32 3.78
CA HIS A 69 -4.76 -0.14 4.30
C HIS A 69 -5.32 0.75 3.19
N THR A 70 -4.56 0.98 2.14
CA THR A 70 -5.01 1.85 1.04
C THR A 70 -6.11 1.18 0.22
N ALA A 71 -6.07 -0.16 0.07
CA ALA A 71 -7.15 -0.94 -0.49
C ALA A 71 -8.46 -0.71 0.28
N THR A 72 -8.44 -0.82 1.61
CA THR A 72 -9.66 -0.58 2.41
C THR A 72 -10.21 0.82 2.18
N LEU A 73 -9.34 1.84 2.15
CA LEU A 73 -9.76 3.23 1.90
C LEU A 73 -10.42 3.42 0.53
N VAL A 74 -9.91 2.76 -0.51
CA VAL A 74 -10.52 2.84 -1.85
C VAL A 74 -11.91 2.23 -1.87
N HIS A 75 -12.10 1.07 -1.23
CA HIS A 75 -13.42 0.46 -1.11
C HIS A 75 -14.34 1.29 -0.21
N ASP A 76 -13.86 1.79 0.93
CA ASP A 76 -14.60 2.68 1.82
C ASP A 76 -15.07 3.92 1.07
N ASP A 77 -14.20 4.56 0.28
CA ASP A 77 -14.56 5.72 -0.53
C ASP A 77 -15.72 5.41 -1.51
N ILE A 78 -15.73 4.22 -2.11
CA ILE A 78 -16.83 3.76 -2.97
C ILE A 78 -18.13 3.61 -2.16
N TYR A 79 -18.08 2.91 -1.04
CA TYR A 79 -19.27 2.66 -0.21
C TYR A 79 -19.84 3.95 0.38
N ASP A 80 -18.97 4.88 0.78
CA ASP A 80 -19.32 6.17 1.37
C ASP A 80 -19.71 7.22 0.32
N ASN A 81 -19.58 6.93 -0.98
CA ASN A 81 -19.70 7.89 -2.08
C ASN A 81 -18.82 9.14 -1.85
N ALA A 82 -17.61 8.93 -1.34
CA ALA A 82 -16.69 9.99 -1.01
C ALA A 82 -16.09 10.61 -2.28
N LYS A 83 -16.19 11.93 -2.42
CA LYS A 83 -15.67 12.61 -3.61
C LYS A 83 -14.15 12.83 -3.59
N THR A 84 -13.56 12.93 -2.40
CA THR A 84 -12.14 13.22 -2.23
C THR A 84 -11.49 12.42 -1.11
N ARG A 85 -10.20 12.12 -1.28
CA ARG A 85 -9.32 11.52 -0.28
C ARG A 85 -7.98 12.23 -0.32
N ARG A 86 -7.41 12.57 0.85
CA ARG A 86 -6.06 13.18 0.93
C ARG A 86 -5.90 14.43 0.05
N GLY A 87 -6.98 15.19 -0.14
CA GLY A 87 -7.00 16.40 -0.96
C GLY A 87 -7.09 16.18 -2.48
N VAL A 88 -7.21 14.93 -2.94
CA VAL A 88 -7.37 14.59 -4.37
C VAL A 88 -8.71 13.87 -4.62
N PRO A 89 -9.25 13.85 -5.85
CA PRO A 89 -10.42 13.06 -6.18
C PRO A 89 -10.21 11.57 -5.88
N THR A 90 -11.24 10.90 -5.38
CA THR A 90 -11.21 9.44 -5.17
C THR A 90 -11.14 8.70 -6.51
N LEU A 91 -10.67 7.45 -6.49
CA LEU A 91 -10.46 6.69 -7.72
C LEU A 91 -11.77 6.46 -8.49
N HIS A 92 -12.90 6.26 -7.81
CA HIS A 92 -14.18 6.03 -8.47
C HIS A 92 -14.73 7.29 -9.12
N GLU A 93 -14.50 8.46 -8.53
CA GLU A 93 -14.83 9.75 -9.16
C GLU A 93 -13.97 10.02 -10.39
N LYS A 94 -12.67 9.68 -10.33
CA LYS A 94 -11.72 9.98 -11.41
C LYS A 94 -11.73 8.98 -12.57
N PHE A 95 -11.88 7.69 -12.27
CA PHE A 95 -11.71 6.59 -13.22
C PHE A 95 -12.96 5.72 -13.40
N GLY A 96 -14.02 6.00 -12.64
CA GLY A 96 -15.24 5.21 -12.61
C GLY A 96 -15.16 4.03 -11.64
N LEU A 97 -16.34 3.55 -11.26
CA LEU A 97 -16.53 2.51 -10.24
C LEU A 97 -15.74 1.23 -10.50
N ALA A 98 -15.81 0.69 -11.72
CA ALA A 98 -15.18 -0.60 -12.06
C ALA A 98 -13.65 -0.56 -11.88
N LYS A 99 -12.99 0.51 -12.34
CA LYS A 99 -11.54 0.65 -12.21
C LYS A 99 -11.12 0.84 -10.75
N ALA A 100 -11.89 1.61 -9.99
CA ALA A 100 -11.62 1.81 -8.57
C ALA A 100 -11.76 0.52 -7.75
N MET A 101 -12.79 -0.28 -8.04
CA MET A 101 -12.99 -1.59 -7.41
C MET A 101 -11.81 -2.54 -7.70
N ILE A 102 -11.42 -2.65 -8.98
CA ILE A 102 -10.26 -3.49 -9.37
C ILE A 102 -8.95 -2.97 -8.77
N ALA A 103 -8.77 -1.65 -8.62
CA ALA A 103 -7.59 -1.08 -7.98
C ALA A 103 -7.50 -1.47 -6.49
N GLY A 104 -8.64 -1.44 -5.79
CA GLY A 104 -8.77 -1.96 -4.42
C GLY A 104 -8.38 -3.44 -4.32
N ASP A 105 -8.97 -4.29 -5.17
CA ASP A 105 -8.70 -5.73 -5.20
C ASP A 105 -7.22 -6.03 -5.53
N TRP A 106 -6.64 -5.32 -6.50
CA TRP A 106 -5.24 -5.47 -6.86
C TRP A 106 -4.32 -5.15 -5.68
N MET A 107 -4.58 -4.06 -4.94
CA MET A 107 -3.80 -3.71 -3.75
C MET A 107 -3.92 -4.78 -2.66
N PHE A 108 -5.10 -5.38 -2.46
CA PHE A 108 -5.23 -6.53 -1.56
C PHE A 108 -4.37 -7.71 -2.01
N VAL A 109 -4.44 -8.10 -3.29
CA VAL A 109 -3.64 -9.22 -3.82
C VAL A 109 -2.15 -8.98 -3.65
N GLN A 110 -1.66 -7.79 -3.99
CA GLN A 110 -0.24 -7.44 -3.78
C GLN A 110 0.13 -7.45 -2.29
N GLY A 111 -0.71 -6.87 -1.44
CA GLY A 111 -0.48 -6.80 -0.01
C GLY A 111 -0.39 -8.18 0.63
N PHE A 112 -1.39 -9.04 0.41
CA PHE A 112 -1.36 -10.41 0.90
C PHE A 112 -0.22 -11.23 0.28
N GLY A 113 0.08 -11.04 -1.00
CA GLY A 113 1.19 -11.70 -1.68
C GLY A 113 2.58 -11.34 -1.11
N LEU A 114 2.77 -10.09 -0.66
CA LEU A 114 3.98 -9.67 0.05
C LEU A 114 4.02 -10.24 1.48
N GLY A 115 2.90 -10.22 2.20
CA GLY A 115 2.82 -10.75 3.56
C GLY A 115 3.00 -12.27 3.64
N GLY A 116 2.50 -13.01 2.64
CA GLY A 116 2.61 -14.46 2.58
C GLY A 116 4.02 -15.02 2.34
N LYS A 117 5.02 -14.16 2.15
CA LYS A 117 6.44 -14.56 2.03
C LYS A 117 7.14 -14.76 3.39
N PHE A 118 6.46 -14.43 4.49
CA PHE A 118 7.03 -14.48 5.83
C PHE A 118 6.58 -15.74 6.57
N ASP A 119 7.49 -16.31 7.35
CA ASP A 119 7.20 -17.40 8.27
C ASP A 119 6.45 -16.90 9.52
N GLU A 120 5.97 -17.84 10.34
CA GLU A 120 5.34 -17.55 11.64
C GLU A 120 6.24 -16.72 12.56
N LYS A 121 7.56 -16.87 12.45
CA LYS A 121 8.56 -16.12 13.20
C LYS A 121 9.28 -15.15 12.28
N VAL A 122 9.16 -13.86 12.58
CA VAL A 122 9.78 -12.75 11.83
C VAL A 122 11.05 -12.24 12.51
N VAL A 123 11.20 -12.49 13.83
CA VAL A 123 12.36 -12.13 14.66
C VAL A 123 12.84 -13.34 15.42
#